data_AF-A0A7T7M9G9-F1
#
_entry.id   AF-A0A7T7M9G9-F1
#
_cell.length_a   1.000
_cell.length_b   1.000
_cell.length_c   1.000
_cell.angle_alpha   90.00
_cell.angle_beta   90.00
_cell.angle_gamma   90.00
#
_symmetry.space_group_name_H-M   'P 1'
#
loop_
_entity.id
_entity.type
_entity.pdbx_description
1 polymer ?
#
loop_
_entity_poly.entity_id
_entity_poly.type
_entity_poly.pdbx_seq_one_letter_code
_entity_poly.pdbx_strand_id
1 'polypeptide(L)' 'MTQLEAQLMVSDVGAALLVIPQDVPTSWVGAAATSCADALSQVRNRLSTLSTEATEAEASCKALDAIL' A
#
# COMPACT_ATOMS: atom_id res chain seq x y z
N MET A 1 -11.84 -15.94 -2.56
CA MET A 1 -10.73 -15.15 -3.08
C MET A 1 -9.93 -16.05 -4.00
N THR A 2 -9.84 -15.70 -5.28
CA THR A 2 -9.06 -16.45 -6.29
C THR A 2 -7.62 -15.94 -6.32
N GLN A 3 -6.68 -16.73 -6.85
CA GLN A 3 -5.30 -16.28 -7.07
C GLN A 3 -5.24 -14.97 -7.90
N LEU A 4 -6.12 -14.83 -8.90
CA LEU A 4 -6.20 -13.63 -9.71
C LEU A 4 -6.57 -12.39 -8.87
N GLU A 5 -7.55 -12.52 -7.96
CA GLU A 5 -7.96 -11.43 -7.07
C GLU A 5 -6.83 -11.01 -6.12
N ALA A 6 -6.06 -11.98 -5.60
CA ALA A 6 -4.92 -11.68 -4.74
C ALA A 6 -3.78 -10.98 -5.50
N GLN A 7 -3.50 -11.39 -6.74
CA GLN A 7 -2.50 -10.74 -7.59
C GLN A 7 -2.89 -9.31 -7.97
N LEU A 8 -4.16 -9.09 -8.30
CA LEU A 8 -4.69 -7.75 -8.58
C LEU A 8 -4.58 -6.86 -7.35
N MET A 9 -4.89 -7.39 -6.15
CA MET A 9 -4.72 -6.64 -4.90
C MET A 9 -3.26 -6.21 -4.68
N VAL A 10 -2.28 -7.11 -4.85
CA VAL A 10 -0.86 -6.78 -4.74
C VAL A 10 -0.46 -5.68 -5.74
N SER A 11 -0.94 -5.79 -6.98
CA SER A 11 -0.70 -4.79 -8.04
C SER A 11 -1.28 -3.43 -7.67
N ASP A 12 -2.52 -3.38 -7.19
CA ASP A 12 -3.20 -2.13 -6.83
C ASP A 12 -2.51 -1.42 -5.64
N VAL A 13 -2.08 -2.18 -4.63
CA VAL A 13 -1.34 -1.63 -3.48
C VAL A 13 0.03 -1.11 -3.93
N GLY A 14 0.73 -1.84 -4.80
CA GLY A 14 1.98 -1.40 -5.41
C GLY A 14 1.82 -0.11 -6.21
N ALA A 15 0.76 -0.01 -7.02
CA ALA A 15 0.45 1.20 -7.77
C ALA A 15 0.13 2.39 -6.84
N ALA A 16 -0.64 2.17 -5.76
CA ALA A 16 -0.94 3.20 -4.78
C ALA A 16 0.34 3.74 -4.12
N LEU A 17 1.29 2.87 -3.76
CA LEU A 17 2.57 3.28 -3.19
C LEU A 17 3.40 4.16 -4.14
N LEU A 18 3.29 3.94 -5.46
CA LEU A 18 3.98 4.75 -6.46
C LEU A 18 3.33 6.12 -6.68
N VAL A 19 2.01 6.22 -6.52
CA VAL A 19 1.26 7.46 -6.78
C VAL A 19 1.30 8.42 -5.59
N ILE A 20 1.43 7.91 -4.36
CA ILE A 20 1.42 8.77 -3.18
C ILE A 20 2.71 9.60 -3.09
N PRO A 21 2.60 10.94 -2.94
CA PRO A 21 3.75 11.80 -2.75
C PRO A 21 4.59 11.41 -1.54
N GLN A 22 5.90 11.44 -1.70
CA GLN A 22 6.83 11.14 -0.60
C GLN A 22 6.90 12.28 0.41
N ASP A 23 6.72 13.53 -0.05
CA ASP A 23 6.85 14.72 0.78
C ASP A 23 5.84 15.79 0.36
N VAL A 24 5.52 16.67 1.30
CA VAL A 24 4.86 17.94 1.01
C VAL A 24 5.85 18.93 0.38
N PRO A 25 5.38 19.86 -0.49
CA PRO A 25 6.25 20.87 -1.08
C PRO A 25 6.98 21.70 -0.01
N THR A 26 8.28 21.91 -0.19
CA THR A 26 9.12 22.65 0.79
C THR A 26 8.70 24.11 0.99
N SER A 27 8.00 24.68 0.01
CA SER A 27 7.41 26.02 0.09
C SER A 27 6.14 26.09 0.94
N TRP A 28 5.55 24.94 1.29
CA TRP A 28 4.33 24.88 2.09
C TRP A 28 4.70 24.72 3.57
N VAL A 29 4.34 25.72 4.38
CA VAL A 29 4.76 25.82 5.79
C VAL A 29 3.57 26.06 6.72
N GLY A 30 3.78 25.84 8.01
CA GLY A 30 2.79 26.02 9.06
C GLY A 30 2.05 24.74 9.44
N ALA A 31 1.09 24.86 10.37
CA ALA A 31 0.41 23.71 10.97
C ALA A 31 -0.29 22.80 9.94
N ALA A 32 -0.90 23.39 8.90
CA ALA A 32 -1.55 22.63 7.85
C ALA A 32 -0.56 21.77 7.03
N ALA A 33 0.64 22.31 6.75
CA ALA A 33 1.68 21.57 6.06
C ALA A 33 2.21 20.41 6.91
N THR A 34 2.41 20.64 8.21
CA THR A 34 2.78 19.57 9.17
C THR A 34 1.72 18.48 9.23
N SER A 35 0.44 18.84 9.39
CA SER A 35 -0.65 17.85 9.41
C SER A 35 -0.75 17.05 8.11
N CYS A 36 -0.45 17.66 6.96
CA CYS A 36 -0.43 16.95 5.69
C CYS A 36 0.78 16.01 5.58
N ALA A 37 1.96 16.44 6.02
CA ALA A 37 3.14 15.58 6.10
C ALA A 37 2.87 14.34 6.98
N ASP A 38 2.24 14.55 8.14
CA ASP A 38 1.86 13.47 9.06
C ASP A 38 0.83 12.53 8.43
N ALA A 39 -0.18 13.07 7.73
CA ALA A 39 -1.17 12.28 7.02
C ALA A 39 -0.53 11.44 5.90
N LEU A 40 0.36 12.03 5.09
CA LEU A 40 1.11 11.30 4.06
C LEU A 40 1.97 10.18 4.65
N SER A 41 2.63 10.44 5.79
CA SER A 41 3.39 9.43 6.52
C SER A 41 2.48 8.27 6.98
N GLN A 42 1.33 8.58 7.58
CA GLN A 42 0.36 7.57 8.01
C GLN A 42 -0.17 6.73 6.85
N VAL A 43 -0.52 7.36 5.73
CA VAL A 43 -1.04 6.63 4.57
C VAL A 43 0.04 5.72 3.99
N ARG A 44 1.29 6.19 3.85
CA ARG A 44 2.40 5.36 3.38
C ARG A 44 2.65 4.16 4.29
N ASN A 45 2.64 4.36 5.61
CA ASN A 45 2.80 3.28 6.56
C ASN A 45 1.68 2.24 6.42
N ARG A 46 0.42 2.68 6.31
CA ARG A 46 -0.72 1.78 6.11
C ARG A 46 -0.64 1.02 4.79
N LEU A 47 -0.24 1.67 3.71
CA LEU A 47 -0.04 0.99 2.42
C LEU A 47 1.12 0.00 2.46
N SER A 48 2.21 0.31 3.18
CA SER A 48 3.31 -0.63 3.35
C SER A 48 2.87 -1.87 4.14
N THR A 49 2.08 -1.70 5.20
CA THR A 49 1.49 -2.83 5.94
C THR A 49 0.57 -3.64 5.04
N LEU A 50 -0.34 -2.98 4.32
CA LEU A 50 -1.26 -3.64 3.39
C LEU A 50 -0.52 -4.38 2.27
N SER A 51 0.62 -3.86 1.81
CA SER A 51 1.45 -4.53 0.79
C SER A 51 2.01 -5.85 1.30
N THR A 52 2.44 -5.89 2.57
CA THR A 52 2.90 -7.12 3.21
C THR A 52 1.76 -8.11 3.35
N GLU A 53 0.62 -7.68 3.89
CA GLU A 53 -0.59 -8.52 4.05
C GLU A 53 -1.09 -9.05 2.70
N ALA A 54 -1.04 -8.23 1.65
CA ALA A 54 -1.45 -8.62 0.30
C ALA A 54 -0.52 -9.70 -0.29
N THR A 55 0.79 -9.57 -0.06
CA THR A 55 1.78 -10.56 -0.51
C THR A 55 1.59 -11.89 0.22
N GLU A 56 1.29 -11.85 1.51
CA GLU A 56 0.97 -13.06 2.31
C GLU A 56 -0.33 -13.72 1.85
N ALA A 57 -1.36 -12.94 1.52
CA ALA A 57 -2.61 -13.44 0.95
C ALA A 57 -2.38 -14.10 -0.42
N GLU A 58 -1.60 -13.48 -1.30
CA GLU A 58 -1.23 -14.06 -2.61
C GLU A 58 -0.48 -15.38 -2.45
N ALA A 59 0.49 -15.43 -1.54
CA ALA A 59 1.23 -16.65 -1.23
C ALA A 59 0.30 -17.76 -0.69
N SER A 60 -0.64 -17.40 0.18
CA SER A 60 -1.63 -18.34 0.74
C SER A 60 -2.56 -18.90 -0.34
N CYS A 61 -3.04 -18.05 -1.27
CA CYS A 61 -3.83 -18.50 -2.40
C CYS A 61 -3.04 -19.44 -3.32
N LYS A 62 -1.80 -19.10 -3.66
CA LYS A 62 -0.90 -19.98 -4.45
C LYS A 62 -0.68 -21.33 -3.77
N ALA A 63 -0.52 -21.35 -2.46
CA ALA A 63 -0.35 -22.59 -1.71
C ALA A 63 -1.61 -23.46 -1.72
N LEU A 64 -2.79 -22.84 -1.62
CA LEU A 64 -4.08 -23.55 -1.69
C LEU A 64 -4.33 -24.13 -3.08
N ASP A 65 -4.05 -23.37 -4.14
CA ASP A 65 -4.21 -23.83 -5.53
C ASP A 65 -3.25 -24.98 -5.89
N ALA A 66 -2.13 -25.12 -5.18
CA ALA A 66 -1.18 -26.20 -5.41
C ALA A 66 -1.63 -27.55 -4.80
N ILE A 67 -2.61 -27.54 -3.90
CA ILE A 67 -3.08 -28.74 -3.16
C ILE A 67 -4.52 -29.14 -3.51
N LEU A 68 -5.25 -28.32 -4.27
CA LEU A 68 -6.59 -28.61 -4.78
C LEU A 68 -6.53 -29.04 -6.25
#